data_AF-A0A562INV2-F1
#
_entry.id   AF-A0A562INV2-F1
#
_cell.length_a   1.000
_cell.length_b   1.000
_cell.length_c   1.000
_cell.angle_alpha   90.00
_cell.angle_beta   90.00
_cell.angle_gamma   90.00
#
_symmetry.space_group_name_H-M   'P 1'
#
loop_
_entity.id
_entity.type
_entity.pdbx_description
1 polymer ?
#
loop_
_entity_poly.entity_id
_entity_poly.type
_entity_poly.pdbx_seq_one_letter_code
_entity_poly.pdbx_strand_id
1 'polypeptide(L)'
;MPAAPFTDELVRRLRRGDREVAVRFGGHRSAEITLHPQGLDHPVVLRTKEPDLEAAVTALGADCRDVLWPGHSEESAGFTLLLVHLDEVIATRDTTEPVRIGSLGLEWPRWPRA
;
A
#
# COMPACT_ATOMS: atom_id res chain seq x y z
N MET A 1 1.22 5.64 -21.04
CA MET A 1 0.72 5.98 -19.69
C MET A 1 1.76 6.84 -19.00
N PRO A 2 1.40 7.83 -18.16
CA PRO A 2 2.40 8.56 -17.37
C PRO A 2 3.16 7.58 -16.45
N ALA A 3 4.41 7.89 -16.13
CA ALA A 3 5.25 7.05 -15.27
C ALA A 3 4.67 6.95 -13.85
N ALA A 4 4.61 5.73 -13.32
CA ALA A 4 4.13 5.41 -11.97
C ALA A 4 5.12 4.48 -11.23
N PRO A 5 6.40 4.89 -11.08
CA PRO A 5 7.46 4.03 -10.53
C PRO A 5 7.16 3.50 -9.13
N PHE A 6 6.55 4.28 -8.24
CA PHE A 6 6.20 3.83 -6.89
C PHE A 6 5.06 2.81 -6.93
N THR A 7 4.05 3.03 -7.77
CA THR A 7 2.98 2.05 -7.98
C THR A 7 3.53 0.75 -8.56
N ASP A 8 4.40 0.83 -9.56
CA ASP A 8 5.04 -0.33 -10.19
C ASP A 8 5.87 -1.12 -9.17
N GLU A 9 6.64 -0.43 -8.32
CA GLU A 9 7.42 -1.04 -7.24
C GLU A 9 6.53 -1.69 -6.18
N LEU A 10 5.43 -1.03 -5.78
CA LEU A 10 4.46 -1.59 -4.84
C LEU A 10 3.86 -2.90 -5.40
N VAL A 11 3.38 -2.89 -6.64
CA VAL A 11 2.82 -4.07 -7.32
C VAL A 11 3.87 -5.19 -7.41
N ARG A 12 5.12 -4.85 -7.76
CA ARG A 12 6.22 -5.80 -7.82
C ARG A 12 6.47 -6.48 -6.47
N ARG A 13 6.44 -5.71 -5.36
CA ARG A 13 6.61 -6.27 -4.01
C ARG A 13 5.42 -7.12 -3.57
N LEU A 14 4.19 -6.67 -3.84
CA LEU A 14 2.97 -7.42 -3.50
C LEU A 14 2.92 -8.79 -4.19
N ARG A 15 3.38 -8.86 -5.45
CA ARG A 15 3.48 -10.13 -6.20
C ARG A 15 4.49 -11.13 -5.63
N ARG A 16 5.45 -10.69 -4.80
CA ARG A 16 6.41 -11.59 -4.16
C ARG A 16 5.82 -12.35 -2.97
N GLY A 17 4.69 -11.89 -2.42
CA GLY A 17 4.03 -12.50 -1.26
C GLY A 17 3.00 -13.57 -1.61
N ASP A 18 3.14 -14.26 -2.75
CA ASP A 18 2.19 -15.27 -3.27
C ASP A 18 0.73 -14.78 -3.40
N ARG A 19 0.54 -13.48 -3.60
CA ARG A 19 -0.78 -12.87 -3.86
C ARG A 19 -1.01 -12.76 -5.36
N GLU A 20 -2.22 -13.11 -5.79
CA GLU A 20 -2.69 -12.64 -7.10
C GLU A 20 -2.93 -11.14 -7.02
N VAL A 21 -2.28 -10.39 -7.92
CA VAL A 21 -2.31 -8.92 -7.94
C VAL A 21 -2.70 -8.42 -9.33
N ALA A 22 -3.89 -7.84 -9.40
CA ALA A 22 -4.33 -7.06 -10.55
C ALA A 22 -4.12 -5.56 -10.29
N VAL A 23 -3.75 -4.81 -11.32
CA VAL A 23 -3.59 -3.35 -11.24
C VAL A 23 -4.34 -2.70 -12.39
N ARG A 24 -5.08 -1.64 -12.07
CA ARG A 24 -5.76 -0.79 -13.04
C ARG A 24 -5.32 0.65 -12.82
N PHE A 25 -4.63 1.19 -13.81
CA PHE A 25 -4.27 2.61 -13.83
C PHE A 25 -5.45 3.46 -14.28
N GLY A 26 -5.71 4.55 -13.54
CA GLY A 26 -6.73 5.53 -13.84
C GLY A 26 -6.15 6.86 -14.30
N GLY A 27 -7.04 7.85 -14.50
CA GLY A 27 -6.63 9.24 -14.77
C GLY A 27 -5.89 9.85 -13.58
N HIS A 28 -5.18 10.96 -13.83
CA HIS A 28 -4.48 11.74 -12.79
C HIS A 28 -3.46 10.92 -11.95
N ARG A 29 -2.77 9.96 -12.58
CA ARG A 29 -1.79 9.07 -11.93
C ARG A 29 -2.39 8.31 -10.73
N SER A 30 -3.66 7.92 -10.84
CA SER A 30 -4.32 7.04 -9.87
C SER A 30 -4.13 5.58 -10.23
N ALA A 31 -4.14 4.72 -9.22
CA ALA A 31 -4.11 3.27 -9.38
C ALA A 31 -5.07 2.60 -8.42
N GLU A 32 -5.72 1.55 -8.92
CA GLU A 32 -6.47 0.58 -8.13
C GLU A 32 -5.75 -0.76 -8.20
N ILE A 33 -5.39 -1.32 -7.05
CA ILE A 33 -4.65 -2.58 -6.94
C ILE A 33 -5.57 -3.57 -6.23
N THR A 34 -5.92 -4.66 -6.90
CA THR A 34 -6.75 -5.73 -6.34
C THR A 34 -5.86 -6.87 -5.90
N LEU A 35 -6.01 -7.28 -4.65
CA LEU A 35 -5.30 -8.38 -4.01
C LEU A 35 -6.27 -9.51 -3.71
N HIS A 36 -5.80 -10.74 -3.84
CA HIS A 36 -6.51 -11.93 -3.37
C HIS A 36 -5.68 -12.61 -2.27
N PRO A 37 -5.80 -12.17 -1.00
CA PRO A 37 -5.12 -12.82 0.12
C PRO A 37 -5.68 -14.22 0.36
N GLN A 38 -4.82 -15.15 0.75
CA GLN A 38 -5.27 -16.45 1.22
C GLN A 38 -6.06 -16.30 2.53
N GLY A 39 -7.22 -16.96 2.61
CA GLY A 39 -8.05 -16.95 3.82
C GLY A 39 -9.08 -15.83 3.90
N LEU A 40 -9.22 -15.00 2.85
CA LEU A 40 -10.35 -14.08 2.71
C LEU A 40 -11.26 -14.51 1.55
N ASP A 41 -12.56 -14.36 1.76
CA ASP A 41 -13.64 -14.72 0.84
C ASP A 41 -13.86 -13.64 -0.23
N HIS A 42 -13.24 -12.46 -0.05
CA HIS A 42 -13.36 -11.28 -0.89
C HIS A 42 -11.99 -10.70 -1.27
N PRO A 43 -11.87 -10.03 -2.42
CA PRO A 43 -10.65 -9.32 -2.79
C PRO A 43 -10.45 -8.07 -1.94
N VAL A 44 -9.19 -7.75 -1.63
CA VAL A 44 -8.82 -6.49 -0.98
C VAL A 44 -8.43 -5.48 -2.05
N VAL A 45 -9.09 -4.33 -2.07
CA VAL A 45 -8.86 -3.27 -3.06
C VAL A 45 -8.06 -2.14 -2.42
N LEU A 46 -6.89 -1.82 -2.98
CA LEU A 46 -6.11 -0.64 -2.61
C LEU A 46 -6.33 0.46 -3.63
N ARG A 47 -6.45 1.70 -3.17
CA ARG A 47 -6.54 2.89 -4.02
C ARG A 47 -5.48 3.89 -3.64
N THR A 48 -4.76 4.39 -4.63
CA THR A 48 -3.73 5.39 -4.41
C THR A 48 -3.59 6.34 -5.59
N LYS A 49 -2.88 7.44 -5.35
CA LYS A 49 -2.26 8.26 -6.39
C LYS A 49 -0.76 8.14 -6.25
N GLU A 50 -0.07 8.11 -7.36
CA GLU A 50 1.38 8.05 -7.41
C GLU A 50 2.09 9.05 -6.48
N PRO A 51 1.76 10.37 -6.44
CA PRO A 51 2.38 11.30 -5.49
C PRO A 51 2.03 11.02 -4.03
N ASP A 52 0.84 10.47 -3.74
CA ASP A 52 0.45 10.12 -2.37
C ASP A 52 1.28 8.91 -1.90
N LEU A 53 1.47 7.91 -2.77
CA LEU A 53 2.30 6.74 -2.47
C LEU A 53 3.78 7.11 -2.28
N GLU A 54 4.33 7.97 -3.14
CA GLU A 54 5.69 8.51 -3.01
C GLU A 54 5.89 9.20 -1.65
N ALA A 55 4.96 10.08 -1.28
CA ALA A 55 4.99 10.78 0.00
C ALA A 55 4.90 9.80 1.18
N ALA A 56 4.01 8.82 1.12
CA ALA A 56 3.83 7.83 2.17
C ALA A 56 5.09 7.00 2.40
N VAL A 57 5.69 6.48 1.32
CA VAL A 57 6.90 5.68 1.39
C VAL A 57 8.05 6.51 1.96
N THR A 58 8.18 7.76 1.55
CA THR A 58 9.21 8.66 2.08
C THR A 58 9.00 8.94 3.57
N ALA A 59 7.78 9.28 3.99
CA ALA A 59 7.46 9.58 5.39
C ALA A 59 7.68 8.36 6.29
N LEU A 60 7.11 7.21 5.92
CA LEU A 60 7.30 5.95 6.65
C LEU A 60 8.77 5.57 6.72
N GLY A 61 9.50 5.71 5.62
CA GLY A 61 10.94 5.45 5.54
C GLY A 61 11.75 6.32 6.51
N ALA A 62 11.57 7.63 6.45
CA ALA A 62 12.26 8.58 7.32
C ALA A 62 12.00 8.30 8.81
N ASP A 63 10.76 7.92 9.17
CA ASP A 63 10.38 7.67 10.57
C ASP A 63 11.00 6.39 11.15
N CYS A 64 11.21 5.35 10.33
CA CYS A 64 11.53 4.02 10.84
C CYS A 64 12.88 3.46 10.41
N ARG A 65 13.48 3.98 9.34
CA ARG A 65 14.65 3.36 8.68
C ARG A 65 15.80 3.15 9.64
N ASP A 66 16.17 4.16 10.43
CA ASP A 66 17.33 4.06 11.33
C ASP A 66 17.12 3.08 12.49
N VAL A 67 15.87 2.84 12.87
CA VAL A 67 15.52 1.96 14.00
C VAL A 67 15.31 0.52 13.54
N LEU A 68 14.58 0.33 12.45
CA LEU A 68 14.13 -1.00 11.99
C LEU A 68 15.03 -1.58 10.91
N TRP A 69 15.61 -0.75 10.04
CA TRP A 69 16.41 -1.19 8.89
C TRP A 69 17.61 -0.26 8.60
N PRO A 70 18.57 -0.13 9.53
CA PRO A 70 19.66 0.86 9.46
C PRO A 70 20.65 0.68 8.28
N GLY A 71 20.51 -0.38 7.49
CA GLY A 71 21.26 -0.61 6.24
C GLY A 71 20.47 -0.38 4.96
N HIS A 72 19.17 -0.09 5.04
CA HIS A 72 18.31 0.07 3.88
C HIS A 72 18.22 1.54 3.45
N SER A 73 17.77 1.79 2.22
CA SER A 73 17.32 3.13 1.82
C SER A 73 16.00 3.47 2.52
N GLU A 74 15.73 4.76 2.70
CA GLU A 74 14.43 5.24 3.22
C GLU A 74 13.27 4.69 2.39
N GLU A 75 13.38 4.73 1.06
CA GLU A 75 12.36 4.16 0.17
C GLU A 75 12.12 2.67 0.42
N SER A 76 13.19 1.88 0.56
CA SER A 76 13.06 0.44 0.79
C SER A 76 12.46 0.12 2.17
N ALA A 77 12.85 0.88 3.20
CA ALA A 77 12.27 0.80 4.53
C ALA A 77 10.79 1.20 4.53
N GLY A 78 10.44 2.30 3.86
CA GLY A 78 9.08 2.81 3.74
C GLY A 78 8.13 1.85 3.05
N PHE A 79 8.55 1.24 1.93
CA PHE A 79 7.77 0.18 1.31
C PHE A 79 7.61 -1.04 2.21
N THR A 80 8.66 -1.43 2.95
CA THR A 80 8.59 -2.57 3.86
C THR A 80 7.59 -2.30 4.97
N LEU A 81 7.65 -1.12 5.60
CA LEU A 81 6.71 -0.73 6.64
C LEU A 81 5.27 -0.61 6.11
N LEU A 82 5.08 -0.04 4.92
CA LEU A 82 3.77 0.03 4.28
C LEU A 82 3.15 -1.35 4.07
N LEU A 83 3.94 -2.34 3.64
CA LEU A 83 3.48 -3.72 3.46
C LEU A 83 3.15 -4.39 4.79
N VAL A 84 3.95 -4.14 5.85
CA VAL A 84 3.65 -4.63 7.20
C VAL A 84 2.30 -4.06 7.68
N HIS A 85 2.08 -2.75 7.54
CA HIS A 85 0.80 -2.14 7.91
C HIS A 85 -0.37 -2.71 7.09
N LEU A 86 -0.15 -3.02 5.82
CA LEU A 86 -1.17 -3.64 4.98
C LEU A 86 -1.50 -5.06 5.45
N ASP A 87 -0.49 -5.85 5.81
CA ASP A 87 -0.68 -7.21 6.31
C ASP A 87 -1.43 -7.21 7.65
N GLU A 88 -1.09 -6.29 8.55
CA GLU A 88 -1.81 -6.07 9.80
C GLU A 88 -3.28 -5.70 9.54
N VAL A 89 -3.53 -4.80 8.58
CA VAL A 89 -4.88 -4.40 8.18
C VAL A 89 -5.68 -5.59 7.65
N ILE A 90 -5.10 -6.38 6.75
CA ILE A 90 -5.75 -7.56 6.17
C ILE A 90 -6.10 -8.58 7.25
N ALA A 91 -5.23 -8.74 8.26
CA ALA A 91 -5.42 -9.69 9.33
C ALA A 91 -6.42 -9.23 10.42
N THR A 92 -6.64 -7.92 10.59
CA THR A 92 -7.32 -7.39 11.79
C THR A 92 -8.57 -6.55 11.51
N ARG A 93 -8.84 -6.16 10.26
CA ARG A 93 -9.92 -5.23 9.92
C ARG A 93 -10.84 -5.75 8.82
N ASP A 94 -12.04 -5.16 8.76
CA ASP A 94 -12.99 -5.36 7.67
C ASP A 94 -12.48 -4.70 6.38
N THR A 95 -12.01 -5.50 5.44
CA THR A 95 -11.44 -5.07 4.16
C THR A 95 -12.44 -5.16 2.99
N THR A 96 -13.75 -5.21 3.28
CA THR A 96 -14.79 -5.21 2.24
C THR A 96 -14.90 -3.88 1.50
N GLU A 97 -14.48 -2.78 2.12
CA GLU A 97 -14.32 -1.47 1.48
C GLU A 97 -12.87 -1.24 1.00
N PRO A 98 -12.66 -0.44 -0.07
CA PRO A 98 -11.33 -0.13 -0.55
C PRO A 98 -10.47 0.60 0.50
N VAL A 99 -9.25 0.10 0.70
CA VAL A 99 -8.22 0.75 1.53
C VAL A 99 -7.55 1.83 0.72
N ARG A 100 -7.46 3.04 1.26
CA ARG A 100 -6.75 4.13 0.60
C ARG A 100 -5.31 4.20 1.08
N ILE A 101 -4.37 4.49 0.17
CA ILE A 101 -3.02 4.91 0.52
C ILE A 101 -2.98 6.42 0.27
N GLY A 102 -2.89 7.18 1.35
CA GLY A 102 -2.69 8.64 1.32
C GLY A 102 -1.22 9.00 1.56
N SER A 103 -0.92 10.29 1.68
CA SER A 103 0.47 10.79 1.76
C SER A 103 1.23 10.41 3.03
N LEU A 104 0.57 9.82 4.03
CA LEU A 104 1.17 9.37 5.29
C LEU A 104 1.08 7.85 5.51
N GLY A 105 0.61 7.09 4.50
CA GLY A 105 0.40 5.65 4.61
C GLY A 105 -1.05 5.24 4.39
N LEU A 106 -1.49 4.18 5.07
CA LEU A 106 -2.84 3.64 4.91
C LEU A 106 -3.88 4.55 5.59
N GLU A 107 -4.84 5.04 4.81
CA GLU A 107 -6.00 5.80 5.25
C GLU A 107 -7.23 4.90 5.27
N TRP A 108 -7.94 4.88 6.39
CA TRP A 108 -9.23 4.20 6.49
C TRP A 108 -10.38 5.16 6.23
N PRO A 109 -11.48 4.73 5.58
CA PRO A 109 -12.72 5.46 5.69
C PRO A 109 -13.06 5.59 7.18
N ARG A 110 -13.24 6.84 7.66
CA ARG A 110 -13.71 7.08 9.03
C ARG A 110 -15.06 6.41 9.18
N TRP A 111 -15.17 5.36 9.99
CA TRP A 111 -16.48 4.89 10.42
C TRP A 111 -17.23 6.07 11.06
N PRO A 112 -18.44 6.43 10.59
CA PRO A 112 -19.35 7.13 11.47
C PRO A 112 -19.62 6.14 12.61
N ARG A 113 -19.34 6.55 13.84
CA ARG A 113 -19.90 5.83 14.99
C ARG A 113 -21.42 5.86 14.81
N ALA A 114 -22.03 4.67 14.69
CA ALA A 114 -23.46 4.50 14.90
C ALA A 114 -23.82 4.93 16.34
#